data_AF-A0A7K3G944-F1
#
_entry.id   AF-A0A7K3G944-F1
#
_cell.length_a   1.000
_cell.length_b   1.000
_cell.length_c   1.000
_cell.angle_alpha   90.00
_cell.angle_beta   90.00
_cell.angle_gamma   90.00
#
_symmetry.space_group_name_H-M   'P 1'
#
loop_
_entity.id
_entity.type
_entity.pdbx_description
1 polymer ?
#
loop_
_entity_poly.entity_id
_entity_poly.type
_entity_poly.pdbx_seq_one_letter_code
_entity_poly.pdbx_strand_id
1 'polypeptide(L)'
;MTTTTPAPADAPTTAAPATGTPAPTGTSATGTPAPAGTPAPVAFTAESPWVRRAARPGRPRLRLLCFPYAGMGASLYRSWPGLLPEDVEVVAVQPPGREDRARDPLPAGGVGP
;
A
#
# COMPACT_ATOMS: atom_id res chain seq x y z
N MET A 1 -51.39 -43.65 -11.88
CA MET A 1 -52.22 -42.70 -11.09
C MET A 1 -51.33 -41.51 -10.77
N THR A 2 -51.82 -40.30 -11.04
CA THR A 2 -51.01 -39.06 -11.06
C THR A 2 -51.64 -38.04 -10.12
N THR A 3 -50.89 -37.49 -9.15
CA THR A 3 -51.39 -36.45 -8.24
C THR A 3 -50.30 -35.44 -7.79
N THR A 4 -49.87 -34.59 -8.72
CA THR A 4 -49.92 -33.11 -8.64
C THR A 4 -49.95 -32.39 -7.26
N THR A 5 -48.85 -31.67 -6.94
CA THR A 5 -48.81 -30.23 -6.44
C THR A 5 -49.31 -29.92 -5.00
N PRO A 6 -48.95 -28.77 -4.31
CA PRO A 6 -48.04 -27.64 -4.61
C PRO A 6 -46.90 -27.38 -3.58
N ALA A 7 -46.13 -26.31 -3.81
CA ALA A 7 -45.34 -25.59 -2.78
C ALA A 7 -45.88 -24.16 -2.55
N PRO A 8 -45.74 -23.60 -1.33
CA PRO A 8 -45.58 -22.16 -1.04
C PRO A 8 -44.19 -21.89 -0.42
N ALA A 9 -43.41 -20.85 -0.77
CA ALA A 9 -43.65 -19.39 -0.81
C ALA A 9 -43.40 -18.67 0.54
N ASP A 10 -42.34 -17.86 0.54
CA ASP A 10 -41.94 -16.72 1.41
C ASP A 10 -42.18 -16.71 2.94
N ALA A 11 -41.10 -16.46 3.70
CA ALA A 11 -40.91 -15.21 4.47
C ALA A 11 -39.50 -15.09 5.12
N PRO A 12 -38.91 -13.87 5.22
CA PRO A 12 -37.71 -13.59 6.01
C PRO A 12 -38.03 -13.17 7.48
N THR A 13 -37.05 -13.25 8.39
CA THR A 13 -37.19 -12.85 9.82
C THR A 13 -36.12 -11.86 10.30
N THR A 14 -36.55 -10.86 11.09
CA THR A 14 -35.86 -9.65 11.61
C THR A 14 -36.06 -9.57 13.14
N ALA A 15 -35.25 -8.96 14.03
CA ALA A 15 -34.22 -7.90 13.96
C ALA A 15 -32.87 -8.34 14.61
N ALA A 16 -31.79 -7.56 14.84
CA ALA A 16 -31.52 -6.25 15.52
C ALA A 16 -31.79 -6.21 17.05
N PRO A 17 -31.13 -5.35 17.89
CA PRO A 17 -30.10 -4.33 17.60
C PRO A 17 -28.88 -4.24 18.58
N ALA A 18 -27.89 -3.41 18.18
CA ALA A 18 -26.93 -2.56 18.95
C ALA A 18 -26.42 -2.87 20.39
N THR A 19 -25.09 -2.74 20.55
CA THR A 19 -24.45 -1.99 21.66
C THR A 19 -23.35 -1.11 21.07
N GLY A 20 -23.34 0.19 21.39
CA GLY A 20 -22.44 1.16 20.77
C GLY A 20 -21.13 1.39 21.54
N THR A 21 -20.11 1.86 20.83
CA THR A 21 -18.93 2.54 21.37
C THR A 21 -18.80 3.89 20.65
N PRO A 22 -18.67 5.02 21.36
CA PRO A 22 -18.58 6.33 20.71
C PRO A 22 -17.27 6.49 19.94
N ALA A 23 -17.34 7.17 18.80
CA ALA A 23 -16.18 7.44 17.96
C ALA A 23 -15.20 8.43 18.61
N PRO A 24 -13.89 8.32 18.38
CA PRO A 24 -12.99 9.45 18.56
C PRO A 24 -13.30 10.50 17.49
N THR A 25 -13.76 11.69 17.91
CA THR A 25 -13.95 12.85 17.02
C THR A 25 -12.61 13.42 16.57
N GLY A 26 -11.96 12.72 15.64
CA GLY A 26 -10.85 13.23 14.85
C GLY A 26 -11.36 13.63 13.47
N THR A 27 -11.63 14.92 13.28
CA THR A 27 -11.95 15.47 11.94
C THR A 27 -10.69 15.43 11.07
N SER A 28 -10.42 14.27 10.45
CA SER A 28 -9.47 14.20 9.35
C SER A 28 -10.00 15.06 8.21
N ALA A 29 -9.31 16.16 7.93
CA ALA A 29 -9.57 16.94 6.74
C ALA A 29 -9.29 16.07 5.51
N THR A 30 -10.35 15.64 4.82
CA THR A 30 -10.25 15.02 3.49
C THR A 30 -9.83 16.07 2.48
N GLY A 31 -8.56 16.46 2.55
CA GLY A 31 -7.87 17.12 1.45
C GLY A 31 -7.64 16.08 0.36
N THR A 32 -8.65 15.85 -0.48
CA THR A 32 -8.45 15.23 -1.79
C THR A 32 -7.83 16.30 -2.69
N PRO A 33 -6.51 16.27 -2.98
CA PRO A 33 -5.99 17.11 -4.05
C PRO A 33 -6.69 16.72 -5.35
N ALA A 34 -7.16 17.71 -6.11
CA ALA A 34 -7.65 17.51 -7.45
C ALA A 34 -6.59 16.77 -8.30
N PRO A 35 -6.99 15.99 -9.32
CA PRO A 35 -6.03 15.25 -10.14
C PRO A 35 -5.08 16.22 -10.82
N ALA A 36 -3.85 16.32 -10.30
CA ALA A 36 -2.76 16.97 -11.00
C ALA A 36 -2.57 16.25 -12.34
N GLY A 37 -2.40 17.02 -13.42
CA GLY A 37 -2.23 16.47 -14.77
C GLY A 37 -1.13 15.42 -14.78
N THR A 38 -1.34 14.32 -15.52
CA THR A 38 -0.54 13.09 -15.47
C THR A 38 0.94 13.37 -15.23
N PRO A 39 1.48 13.09 -14.03
CA PRO A 39 2.87 13.37 -13.74
C PRO A 39 3.74 12.53 -14.67
N ALA A 40 4.85 13.11 -15.13
CA ALA A 40 5.79 12.39 -15.99
C ALA A 40 6.26 11.10 -15.29
N PRO A 41 6.44 9.98 -16.00
CA PRO A 41 6.77 8.69 -15.38
C PRO A 41 8.12 8.76 -14.64
N VAL A 42 8.03 8.93 -13.33
CA VAL A 42 9.18 9.02 -12.41
C VAL A 42 9.62 7.61 -12.00
N ALA A 43 10.71 7.16 -12.61
CA ALA A 43 11.33 5.88 -12.31
C ALA A 43 12.11 5.92 -10.99
N PHE A 44 12.17 4.77 -10.31
CA PHE A 44 13.03 4.59 -9.14
C PHE A 44 14.48 4.34 -9.56
N THR A 45 15.43 5.09 -8.99
CA THR A 45 16.88 4.88 -9.14
C THR A 45 17.48 4.30 -7.87
N ALA A 46 18.55 3.51 -8.01
CA ALA A 46 19.28 2.96 -6.87
C ALA A 46 20.42 3.91 -6.45
N GLU A 47 20.22 4.68 -5.36
CA GLU A 47 21.26 5.55 -4.81
C GLU A 47 22.24 4.80 -3.89
N SER A 48 21.78 3.69 -3.32
CA SER A 48 22.59 2.78 -2.50
C SER A 48 21.97 1.38 -2.55
N PRO A 49 22.64 0.31 -2.03
CA PRO A 49 22.02 -1.00 -1.93
C PRO A 49 20.65 -0.97 -1.23
N TRP A 50 20.49 -0.10 -0.24
CA TRP A 50 19.32 -0.04 0.64
C TRP A 50 18.24 0.95 0.19
N VAL A 51 18.51 1.81 -0.80
CA VAL A 51 17.61 2.93 -1.16
C VAL A 51 17.25 2.89 -2.64
N ARG A 52 15.96 2.87 -2.92
CA ARG A 52 15.38 3.17 -4.24
C ARG A 52 14.65 4.50 -4.12
N ARG A 53 15.00 5.50 -4.93
CA ARG A 53 14.43 6.86 -4.88
C ARG A 53 13.73 7.18 -6.19
N ALA A 54 12.48 7.62 -6.13
CA ALA A 54 11.79 8.23 -7.26
C ALA A 54 12.10 9.72 -7.27
N ALA A 55 13.23 10.08 -7.89
CA ALA A 55 13.75 11.44 -7.85
C ALA A 55 12.82 12.44 -8.58
N ARG A 56 12.50 13.55 -7.91
CA ARG A 56 11.75 14.67 -8.48
C ARG A 56 12.69 15.76 -9.01
N PRO A 57 12.32 16.49 -10.09
CA PRO A 57 13.07 17.68 -10.50
C PRO A 57 12.96 18.79 -9.45
N GLY A 58 14.09 19.38 -9.08
CA GLY A 58 14.16 20.48 -8.09
C GLY A 58 14.49 20.02 -6.66
N ARG A 59 14.07 20.81 -5.66
CA ARG A 59 14.20 20.46 -4.24
C ARG A 59 12.82 20.08 -3.70
N PRO A 60 12.55 18.80 -3.39
CA PRO A 60 11.27 18.39 -2.82
C PRO A 60 11.10 19.01 -1.42
N ARG A 61 9.86 19.34 -1.07
CA ARG A 61 9.50 19.91 0.24
C ARG A 61 9.34 18.82 1.30
N LEU A 62 9.07 17.58 0.88
CA LEU A 62 8.96 16.42 1.75
C LEU A 62 9.60 15.18 1.10
N ARG A 63 10.24 14.34 1.93
CA ARG A 63 10.67 12.99 1.56
C ARG A 63 9.90 11.96 2.38
N LEU A 64 9.30 11.01 1.70
CA LEU A 64 8.54 9.92 2.31
C LEU A 64 9.40 8.64 2.32
N LEU A 65 9.88 8.28 3.51
CA LEU A 65 10.64 7.03 3.73
C LEU A 65 9.67 5.85 3.84
N CYS A 66 9.75 4.94 2.88
CA CYS A 66 8.82 3.82 2.71
C CYS A 66 9.50 2.49 3.08
N PHE A 67 9.01 1.84 4.14
CA PHE A 67 9.50 0.54 4.61
C PHE A 67 8.54 -0.58 4.16
N PRO A 68 8.92 -1.45 3.22
CA PRO A 68 8.06 -2.55 2.78
C PRO A 68 7.77 -3.51 3.93
N TYR A 69 6.54 -4.03 4.00
CA TYR A 69 6.15 -5.05 4.97
C TYR A 69 6.80 -6.40 4.65
N ALA A 70 6.72 -7.34 5.60
CA ALA A 70 7.38 -8.64 5.53
C ALA A 70 7.16 -9.36 4.20
N GLY A 71 8.26 -9.80 3.57
CA GLY A 71 8.25 -10.50 2.29
C GLY A 71 8.48 -9.61 1.06
N MET A 72 8.13 -8.32 1.12
CA MET A 72 8.16 -7.42 -0.04
C MET A 72 9.51 -6.69 -0.22
N GLY A 73 9.69 -6.03 -1.38
CA GLY A 73 10.78 -5.09 -1.65
C GLY A 73 10.25 -3.71 -2.07
N ALA A 74 11.15 -2.83 -2.54
CA ALA A 74 10.83 -1.43 -2.86
C ALA A 74 9.83 -1.27 -4.00
N SER A 75 9.70 -2.25 -4.91
CA SER A 75 8.74 -2.21 -6.03
C SER A 75 7.27 -2.14 -5.60
N LEU A 76 6.97 -2.40 -4.32
CA LEU A 76 5.68 -2.14 -3.67
C LEU A 76 5.22 -0.68 -3.86
N TYR A 77 6.15 0.27 -3.86
CA TYR A 77 5.89 1.71 -3.92
C TYR A 77 5.95 2.30 -5.33
N ARG A 78 6.12 1.47 -6.38
CA ARG A 78 6.39 1.94 -7.76
C ARG A 78 5.36 2.91 -8.34
N SER A 79 4.09 2.81 -7.92
CA SER A 79 3.00 3.68 -8.39
C SER A 79 2.82 4.96 -7.58
N TRP A 80 3.35 5.02 -6.35
CA TRP A 80 3.13 6.15 -5.43
C TRP A 80 3.60 7.50 -5.97
N PRO A 81 4.74 7.62 -6.68
CA PRO A 81 5.13 8.87 -7.31
C PRO A 81 4.08 9.42 -8.31
N GLY A 82 3.26 8.55 -8.92
CA GLY A 82 2.15 8.96 -9.79
C GLY A 82 0.89 9.42 -9.04
N LEU A 83 0.83 9.24 -7.72
CA LEU A 83 -0.33 9.50 -6.85
C LEU A 83 -0.08 10.61 -5.81
N LEU A 84 1.17 11.07 -5.71
CA LEU A 84 1.61 12.08 -4.73
C LEU A 84 1.96 13.40 -5.44
N PRO A 85 1.84 14.55 -4.75
CA PRO A 85 2.27 15.84 -5.28
C PRO A 85 3.72 15.85 -5.79
N GLU A 86 4.03 16.75 -6.73
CA GLU A 86 5.38 16.90 -7.31
C GLU A 86 6.45 17.31 -6.29
N ASP A 87 6.07 17.98 -5.19
CA ASP A 87 6.98 18.37 -4.11
C ASP A 87 7.20 17.27 -3.05
N VAL A 88 6.58 16.10 -3.23
CA VAL A 88 6.78 14.90 -2.41
C VAL A 88 7.62 13.88 -3.18
N GLU A 89 8.73 13.47 -2.56
CA GLU A 89 9.68 12.51 -3.10
C GLU A 89 9.60 11.17 -2.35
N VAL A 90 9.42 10.06 -3.09
CA VAL A 90 9.32 8.72 -2.49
C VAL A 90 10.69 8.07 -2.40
N VAL A 91 11.05 7.61 -1.20
CA VAL A 91 12.32 6.96 -0.88
C VAL A 91 12.01 5.59 -0.28
N ALA A 92 12.00 4.55 -1.12
CA ALA A 92 11.68 3.19 -0.72
C ALA A 92 12.93 2.42 -0.28
N VAL A 93 12.82 1.71 0.84
CA VAL A 93 13.90 0.86 1.36
C VAL A 93 13.90 -0.48 0.63
N GLN A 94 15.07 -0.88 0.11
CA GLN A 94 15.30 -2.20 -0.46
C GLN A 94 15.96 -3.13 0.58
N PRO A 95 15.20 -4.05 1.21
CA PRO A 95 15.74 -5.03 2.15
C PRO A 95 16.69 -6.03 1.45
N PRO A 96 17.57 -6.71 2.21
CA PRO A 96 18.50 -7.68 1.66
C PRO A 96 17.74 -8.98 1.32
N GLY A 97 18.21 -9.73 0.33
CA GLY A 97 17.52 -10.94 -0.11
C GLY A 97 16.17 -10.67 -0.79
N ARG A 98 15.95 -9.48 -1.37
CA ARG A 98 14.73 -9.12 -2.13
C ARG A 98 15.08 -8.45 -3.45
N GLU A 99 14.25 -8.68 -4.47
CA GLU A 99 14.35 -8.12 -5.82
C GLU A 99 15.79 -8.21 -6.39
N ASP A 100 16.41 -7.10 -6.76
CA ASP A 100 17.79 -7.03 -7.27
C ASP A 100 18.85 -7.48 -6.26
N ARG A 101 18.51 -7.52 -4.97
CA ARG A 101 19.34 -8.00 -3.85
C ARG A 101 19.02 -9.41 -3.39
N ALA A 102 18.28 -10.20 -4.20
CA ALA A 102 17.98 -11.60 -3.91
C ALA A 102 19.22 -12.51 -3.77
N ARG A 103 20.38 -12.07 -4.27
CA ARG A 103 21.67 -12.79 -4.18
C ARG A 103 22.64 -12.23 -3.14
N ASP A 104 22.20 -11.28 -2.30
CA ASP A 104 23.04 -10.78 -1.21
C ASP A 104 23.44 -11.93 -0.27
N PRO A 105 24.70 -11.99 0.18
CA PRO A 105 25.12 -12.98 1.15
C PRO A 105 24.35 -12.80 2.46
N LEU A 106 24.06 -13.92 3.14
CA LEU A 106 23.60 -13.86 4.52
C LEU A 106 24.66 -13.15 5.38
N PRO A 107 24.27 -12.27 6.31
CA PRO A 107 25.23 -11.65 7.22
C PRO A 107 25.97 -12.74 8.02
N ALA A 108 27.28 -12.55 8.21
CA ALA A 108 28.11 -13.45 9.01
C ALA A 108 27.59 -13.46 10.46
N GLY A 109 26.90 -14.55 10.83
CA GLY A 109 26.05 -14.58 12.03
C GLY A 109 24.81 -15.47 11.90
N GLY A 110 24.59 -16.14 10.77
CA GLY A 110 23.69 -17.28 10.72
C GLY A 110 24.07 -18.31 11.79
N VAL A 111 23.11 -18.69 12.63
CA VAL A 111 23.29 -19.77 13.60
C VAL A 111 23.66 -21.03 12.81
N GLY A 112 24.82 -21.61 13.14
CA GLY A 112 25.26 -22.89 12.58
C GLY A 112 24.30 -24.04 12.95
N PRO A 113 24.50 -25.24 12.37
CA PRO A 113 23.57 -26.36 12.50
C PRO A 113 23.27 -26.75 13.96
#